data_AF-A0A447D1X5-F1
#
_entry.id   AF-A0A447D1X5-F1
#
_cell.length_a   1.000
_cell.length_b   1.000
_cell.length_c   1.000
_cell.angle_alpha   90.00
_cell.angle_beta   90.00
_cell.angle_gamma   90.00
#
_symmetry.space_group_name_H-M   'P 1'
#
loop_
_entity.id
_entity.type
_entity.pdbx_description
1 polymer ?
#
loop_
_entity_poly.entity_id
_entity_poly.type
_entity_poly.pdbx_seq_one_letter_code
_entity_poly.pdbx_strand_id
1 'polypeptide(L)' 'MTGAQASYLKTLSEQAHDPEAFDPGLTKAEASQRIDALKARLSLDK' A
#
# COMPACT_ATOMS: atom_id res chain seq x y z
N MET A 1 -0.49 -10.45 -4.90
CA MET A 1 -0.87 -9.78 -3.65
C MET A 1 -1.86 -10.65 -2.87
N THR A 2 -1.84 -10.70 -1.54
CA THR A 2 -2.92 -11.35 -0.77
C THR A 2 -4.14 -10.42 -0.64
N GLY A 3 -5.33 -10.96 -0.35
CA GLY A 3 -6.51 -10.12 -0.14
C GLY A 3 -6.32 -9.08 0.98
N ALA A 4 -5.65 -9.46 2.08
CA ALA A 4 -5.33 -8.54 3.17
C ALA A 4 -4.39 -7.41 2.73
N GLN A 5 -3.36 -7.71 1.94
CA GLN A 5 -2.47 -6.70 1.38
C GLN A 5 -3.22 -5.75 0.43
N ALA A 6 -4.14 -6.27 -0.38
CA ALA A 6 -4.93 -5.45 -1.31
C ALA A 6 -5.80 -4.44 -0.54
N SER A 7 -6.56 -4.91 0.45
CA SER A 7 -7.38 -4.03 1.28
C SER A 7 -6.55 -2.97 1.99
N TYR A 8 -5.40 -3.35 2.55
CA TYR A 8 -4.56 -2.40 3.28
C TYR A 8 -3.86 -1.40 2.36
N LEU A 9 -3.30 -1.85 1.24
CA LEU A 9 -2.69 -0.98 0.24
C LEU A 9 -3.71 0.03 -0.31
N LYS A 10 -4.96 -0.38 -0.54
CA LYS A 10 -6.03 0.52 -0.98
C LYS A 10 -6.30 1.62 0.05
N THR A 11 -6.45 1.26 1.32
CA THR A 11 -6.64 2.24 2.40
C THR A 11 -5.48 3.23 2.49
N LEU A 12 -4.23 2.75 2.41
CA LEU A 12 -3.05 3.63 2.44
C LEU A 12 -2.97 4.56 1.23
N SER A 13 -3.36 4.06 0.04
CA SER A 13 -3.42 4.85 -1.20
C SER A 13 -4.45 5.97 -1.08
N GLU A 14 -5.63 5.67 -0.51
CA GLU A 14 -6.67 6.67 -0.23
C GLU A 14 -6.22 7.71 0.82
N GLN A 15 -5.61 7.27 1.93
CA GLN A 15 -5.07 8.16 2.97
C GLN A 15 -3.95 9.08 2.46
N ALA A 16 -3.13 8.58 1.54
CA ALA A 16 -2.07 9.36 0.93
C ALA A 16 -2.54 10.21 -0.26
N HIS A 17 -3.85 10.22 -0.57
CA HIS A 17 -4.43 10.88 -1.73
C HIS A 17 -3.73 10.50 -3.06
N ASP A 18 -3.33 9.24 -3.17
CA ASP A 18 -2.52 8.71 -4.26
C ASP A 18 -3.13 7.41 -4.79
N PRO A 19 -4.15 7.49 -5.66
CA PRO A 19 -4.85 6.33 -6.17
C PRO A 19 -3.97 5.42 -7.06
N GLU A 20 -2.90 5.97 -7.67
CA GLU A 20 -1.94 5.21 -8.47
C GLU A 20 -1.00 4.35 -7.59
N ALA A 21 -1.01 4.59 -6.28
CA ALA A 21 -0.26 3.76 -5.34
C ALA A 21 -0.84 2.35 -5.20
N PHE A 22 -2.11 2.13 -5.57
CA PHE A 22 -2.76 0.83 -5.59
C PHE A 22 -2.71 0.20 -6.98
N ASP A 23 -2.12 -0.99 -7.08
CA ASP A 23 -2.12 -1.79 -8.30
C ASP A 23 -2.54 -3.24 -7.97
N PRO A 24 -3.65 -3.75 -8.55
CA PRO A 24 -4.12 -5.11 -8.31
C PRO A 24 -3.19 -6.19 -8.91
N GLY A 25 -2.31 -5.83 -9.85
CA GLY A 25 -1.35 -6.71 -10.51
C GLY A 25 -0.10 -7.03 -9.68
N LEU A 26 0.12 -6.34 -8.56
CA LEU A 26 1.32 -6.51 -7.74
C LEU A 26 1.41 -7.94 -7.18
N THR A 27 2.63 -8.47 -7.15
CA THR A 27 2.97 -9.68 -6.40
C THR A 27 2.84 -9.43 -4.88
N LYS A 28 2.88 -10.50 -4.10
CA LYS A 28 2.88 -10.38 -2.62
C LYS A 28 4.04 -9.53 -2.12
N ALA A 29 5.22 -9.70 -2.70
CA ALA A 29 6.44 -8.98 -2.29
C ALA A 29 6.36 -7.49 -2.64
N GLU A 30 5.93 -7.16 -3.86
CA GLU A 30 5.79 -5.76 -4.30
C GLU A 30 4.71 -5.03 -3.50
N ALA A 31 3.60 -5.69 -3.20
CA ALA A 31 2.56 -5.11 -2.35
C ALA A 31 3.09 -4.79 -0.94
N SER A 32 3.90 -5.68 -0.34
CA SER A 32 4.56 -5.40 0.95
C SER A 32 5.49 -4.18 0.86
N GLN A 33 6.36 -4.12 -0.15
CA GLN A 33 7.27 -2.98 -0.33
C GLN A 33 6.53 -1.66 -0.52
N ARG A 34 5.43 -1.66 -1.30
CA ARG A 34 4.61 -0.47 -1.51
C ARG A 34 3.89 -0.02 -0.24
N ILE A 35 3.37 -0.97 0.54
CA ILE A 35 2.78 -0.71 1.85
C ILE A 35 3.80 -0.02 2.77
N ASP A 36 5.00 -0.58 2.88
CA ASP A 36 6.06 -0.01 3.75
C ASP A 36 6.44 1.40 3.30
N ALA A 37 6.57 1.64 1.99
CA ALA A 37 6.85 2.96 1.44
C ALA A 37 5.73 3.99 1.74
N LEU A 38 4.47 3.57 1.64
CA LEU A 38 3.32 4.44 1.95
C LEU A 38 3.22 4.74 3.43
N LYS A 39 3.43 3.75 4.30
CA LYS A 39 3.46 3.97 5.75
C LYS A 39 4.56 4.95 6.14
N ALA A 40 5.73 4.86 5.51
CA ALA A 40 6.84 5.77 5.77
C ALA A 40 6.50 7.20 5.33
N ARG A 41 5.91 7.36 4.15
CA ARG A 41 5.43 8.66 3.64
C ARG A 41 4.36 9.27 4.55
N LEU A 42 3.46 8.46 5.09
CA LEU A 42 2.41 8.87 6.02
C LEU A 42 2.89 8.98 7.47
N SER A 43 4.16 8.67 7.77
CA SER A 43 4.71 8.63 9.12
C SER A 43 3.96 7.70 10.10
N LEU A 44 3.41 6.60 9.58
CA LEU A 44 2.65 5.58 10.33
C LEU A 44 3.53 4.47 10.94
N ASP A 45 4.84 4.52 10.72
CA ASP A 45 5.82 3.54 11.24
C ASP A 45 6.40 3.92 12.61
N LYS A 46 5.82 4.91 13.28
CA LYS A 46 6.26 5.39 14.60
C LYS A 46 5.81 4.50 15.74
#